data_AF-S8DNS6-F1
#
_entry.id   AF-S8DNS6-F1
#
_cell.length_a   1.000
_cell.length_b   1.000
_cell.length_c   1.000
_cell.angle_alpha   90.00
_cell.angle_beta   90.00
_cell.angle_gamma   90.00
#
_symmetry.space_group_name_H-M   'P 1'
#
loop_
_entity.id
_entity.type
_entity.pdbx_description
1 polymer ?
#
loop_
_entity_poly.entity_id
_entity_poly.type
_entity_poly.pdbx_seq_one_letter_code
_entity_poly.pdbx_strand_id
1 'polypeptide(L)'
;LYGIASLQTYHYFNTFVKDRLLLKVFVAGLWIIDTFHSICITHAVYHYAIANYMNPIVLTNGVWSIDLSTVISTLIACACQMFFTARVWILGRNRLITGICGALCLVRFALSVVTTWASFNVLPYVRYEHEFTWSIKAGLAVATASDIIIAAAMVYYLLRSRSGIQKTDRIVSRLLGMDVISYWCSVETCLLTSIITTADLICTNVLTSLRTVASVIFLGVYFQVSKLYTNALLTS
;
A
#
# COMPACT_ATOMS: atom_id res chain seq x y z
N LEU A 1 12.59 5.69 2.65
CA LEU A 1 11.55 5.31 1.67
C LEU A 1 11.24 6.44 0.69
N TYR A 2 10.82 7.63 1.12
CA TYR A 2 10.49 8.76 0.21
C TYR A 2 11.62 9.16 -0.76
N GLY A 3 12.88 9.20 -0.30
CA GLY A 3 14.02 9.49 -1.17
C GLY A 3 14.23 8.43 -2.27
N ILE A 4 13.98 7.15 -1.95
CA ILE A 4 14.04 6.06 -2.92
C ILE A 4 12.88 6.19 -3.92
N ALA A 5 11.65 6.45 -3.45
CA ALA A 5 10.49 6.70 -4.32
C ALA A 5 10.75 7.84 -5.31
N SER A 6 11.36 8.94 -4.83
CA SER A 6 11.69 10.09 -5.67
C SER A 6 12.77 9.76 -6.70
N LEU A 7 13.81 9.01 -6.31
CA LEU A 7 14.84 8.51 -7.23
C LEU A 7 14.24 7.60 -8.31
N GLN A 8 13.36 6.66 -7.90
CA GLN A 8 12.69 5.74 -8.83
C GLN A 8 11.76 6.48 -9.78
N THR A 9 11.03 7.48 -9.29
CA THR A 9 10.20 8.36 -10.12
C THR A 9 11.05 9.11 -11.14
N TYR A 10 12.17 9.70 -10.73
CA TYR A 10 13.10 10.37 -11.64
C TYR A 10 13.65 9.42 -12.70
N HIS A 11 14.10 8.23 -12.30
CA HIS A 11 14.58 7.21 -13.23
C HIS A 11 13.48 6.76 -14.21
N TYR A 12 12.24 6.62 -13.76
CA TYR A 12 11.10 6.27 -14.62
C TYR A 12 10.90 7.28 -15.74
N PHE A 13 10.88 8.58 -15.42
CA PHE A 13 10.70 9.63 -16.44
C PHE A 13 11.86 9.70 -17.43
N ASN A 14 13.08 9.36 -17.01
CA ASN A 14 14.26 9.40 -17.87
C ASN A 14 14.38 8.16 -18.78
N THR A 15 13.99 6.98 -18.29
CA THR A 15 14.11 5.72 -19.03
C THR A 15 12.91 5.45 -19.93
N PHE A 16 11.69 5.74 -19.48
CA PHE A 16 10.45 5.42 -20.18
C PHE A 16 9.86 6.64 -20.92
N VAL A 17 10.68 7.29 -21.75
CA VAL A 17 10.28 8.52 -22.46
C VAL A 17 9.12 8.27 -23.43
N LYS A 18 8.96 7.06 -23.96
CA LYS A 18 7.92 6.70 -24.96
C LYS A 18 6.63 6.11 -24.37
N ASP A 19 6.52 6.03 -23.04
CA ASP A 19 5.32 5.49 -22.39
C ASP A 19 4.09 6.39 -22.59
N ARG A 20 2.91 5.75 -22.52
CA ARG A 20 1.62 6.43 -22.67
C ARG A 20 1.48 7.54 -21.62
N LEU A 21 0.99 8.70 -22.03
CA LEU A 21 0.79 9.87 -21.16
C LEU A 21 -0.01 9.51 -19.89
N LEU A 22 -1.00 8.63 -20.01
CA LEU A 22 -1.80 8.15 -18.86
C LEU A 22 -0.95 7.55 -17.74
N LEU A 23 0.05 6.71 -18.07
CA LEU A 23 0.95 6.11 -17.09
C LEU A 23 1.88 7.14 -16.45
N LYS A 24 2.38 8.08 -17.25
CA LYS A 24 3.21 9.20 -16.76
C LYS A 24 2.46 10.10 -15.78
N VAL A 25 1.22 10.46 -16.12
CA VAL A 25 0.34 11.25 -15.23
C VAL A 25 0.02 10.48 -13.96
N PHE A 26 -0.24 9.18 -14.06
CA PHE A 26 -0.48 8.32 -12.91
C PHE A 26 0.74 8.25 -11.97
N VAL A 27 1.94 8.05 -12.51
CA VAL A 27 3.20 8.01 -11.73
C VAL A 27 3.50 9.38 -11.08
N ALA A 28 3.36 10.48 -11.82
CA ALA A 28 3.50 11.82 -11.26
C ALA A 28 2.48 12.09 -10.13
N GLY A 29 1.22 11.72 -10.35
CA GLY A 29 0.15 11.85 -9.37
C GLY A 29 0.45 11.06 -8.10
N LEU A 30 0.90 9.81 -8.23
CA LEU A 30 1.29 8.96 -7.10
C LEU A 30 2.44 9.58 -6.30
N TRP A 31 3.45 10.13 -6.97
CA TRP A 31 4.58 10.81 -6.31
C TRP A 31 4.15 12.08 -5.57
N ILE A 32 3.24 12.88 -6.14
CA ILE A 32 2.68 14.07 -5.47
C ILE A 32 1.89 13.66 -4.22
N ILE A 33 1.06 12.61 -4.34
CA ILE A 33 0.28 12.07 -3.21
C ILE A 33 1.22 11.54 -2.11
N ASP A 34 2.27 10.81 -2.46
CA ASP A 34 3.27 10.29 -1.51
C ASP A 34 4.08 11.42 -0.82
N THR A 35 4.33 12.51 -1.55
CA THR A 35 4.93 13.74 -1.00
C THR A 35 4.02 14.37 0.04
N PHE A 36 2.73 14.51 -0.28
CA PHE A 36 1.75 15.08 0.63
C PHE A 36 1.55 14.20 1.88
N HIS A 37 1.53 12.88 1.70
CA HIS A 37 1.55 11.91 2.81
C HIS A 37 2.76 12.11 3.73
N SER A 38 3.95 12.28 3.14
CA SER A 38 5.18 12.52 3.89
C SER A 38 5.12 13.82 4.70
N ILE A 39 4.57 14.90 4.14
CA ILE A 39 4.36 16.18 4.84
C ILE A 39 3.42 15.99 6.04
N CYS A 40 2.30 15.28 5.86
CA CYS A 40 1.34 15.01 6.93
C CYS A 40 1.98 14.25 8.10
N ILE A 41 2.78 13.22 7.80
CA ILE A 41 3.51 12.46 8.82
C ILE A 41 4.52 13.36 9.54
N THR A 42 5.29 14.17 8.82
CA THR A 42 6.27 15.09 9.43
C THR A 42 5.58 16.10 10.35
N HIS A 43 4.44 16.66 9.93
CA HIS A 43 3.66 17.57 10.78
C HIS A 43 3.13 16.87 12.03
N ALA A 44 2.59 15.65 11.91
CA ALA A 44 2.13 14.87 13.05
C ALA A 44 3.28 14.60 14.04
N VAL A 45 4.44 14.15 13.55
CA VAL A 45 5.63 13.91 14.37
C VAL A 45 6.08 15.19 15.07
N TYR A 46 6.14 16.32 14.35
CA TYR A 46 6.51 17.60 14.94
C TYR A 46 5.53 18.01 16.06
N HIS A 47 4.22 17.87 15.83
CA HIS A 47 3.19 18.24 16.78
C HIS A 47 3.26 17.42 18.07
N TYR A 48 3.41 16.10 17.97
CA TYR A 48 3.44 15.21 19.14
C TYR A 48 4.81 15.14 19.82
N ALA A 49 5.91 15.17 19.06
CA ALA A 49 7.25 14.95 19.61
C ALA A 49 7.97 16.24 20.02
N ILE A 50 7.65 17.38 19.38
CA ILE A 50 8.37 18.65 19.62
C ILE A 50 7.44 19.68 20.27
N ALA A 51 6.35 20.04 19.60
CA ALA A 51 5.48 21.13 20.04
C ALA A 51 4.76 20.82 21.36
N ASN A 52 4.39 19.56 21.59
CA ASN A 52 3.68 19.10 22.79
C ASN A 52 4.48 18.03 23.56
N TYR A 53 5.81 18.18 23.58
CA TYR A 53 6.69 17.27 24.30
C TYR A 53 6.25 17.15 25.77
N MET A 54 6.15 15.91 26.27
CA MET A 54 5.68 15.58 27.63
C MET A 54 4.21 15.93 27.95
N ASN A 55 3.35 16.15 26.95
CA ASN A 55 1.91 16.35 27.17
C ASN A 55 1.07 15.14 26.70
N PRO A 56 0.76 14.17 27.57
CA PRO A 56 0.07 12.94 27.19
C PRO A 56 -1.41 13.14 26.82
N ILE A 57 -2.02 14.26 27.22
CA ILE A 57 -3.42 14.58 26.89
C ILE A 57 -3.56 14.87 25.38
N VAL A 58 -2.49 15.36 24.75
CA VAL A 58 -2.52 15.63 23.31
C VAL A 58 -2.59 14.33 22.52
N LEU A 59 -2.03 13.21 23.03
CA LEU A 59 -2.13 11.89 22.39
C LEU A 59 -3.56 11.33 22.38
N THR A 60 -4.44 11.76 23.30
CA THR A 60 -5.84 11.28 23.30
C THR A 60 -6.70 11.95 22.23
N ASN A 61 -6.20 13.06 21.66
CA ASN A 61 -6.86 13.82 20.60
C ASN A 61 -6.13 13.59 19.28
N GLY A 62 -6.87 13.10 18.28
CA GLY A 62 -6.35 12.96 16.92
C GLY A 62 -5.98 14.31 16.34
N VAL A 63 -4.78 14.43 15.77
CA VAL A 63 -4.38 15.58 14.95
C VAL A 63 -4.87 15.33 13.53
N TRP A 64 -5.48 16.34 12.92
CA TRP A 64 -6.01 16.29 11.56
C TRP A 64 -5.05 15.70 10.52
N SER A 65 -3.74 15.89 10.70
CA SER A 65 -2.71 15.35 9.81
C SER A 65 -2.61 13.83 9.85
N ILE A 66 -2.88 13.17 10.99
CA ILE A 66 -2.96 11.71 11.07
C ILE A 66 -4.17 11.20 10.32
N ASP A 67 -5.33 11.82 10.54
CA ASP A 67 -6.58 11.40 9.88
C ASP A 67 -6.44 11.55 8.36
N LEU A 68 -5.86 12.67 7.91
CA LEU A 68 -5.57 12.89 6.49
C LEU A 68 -4.52 11.91 5.95
N SER A 69 -3.50 11.55 6.74
CA SER A 69 -2.51 10.54 6.39
C SER A 69 -3.16 9.18 6.10
N THR A 70 -4.16 8.79 6.91
CA THR A 70 -4.93 7.54 6.73
C THR A 70 -5.72 7.54 5.43
N VAL A 71 -6.37 8.66 5.08
CA VAL A 71 -7.06 8.83 3.79
C VAL A 71 -6.09 8.64 2.63
N ILE A 72 -4.94 9.33 2.69
CA ILE A 72 -3.94 9.29 1.62
C ILE A 72 -3.36 7.87 1.48
N SER A 73 -3.03 7.22 2.59
CA SER A 73 -2.55 5.83 2.62
C SER A 73 -3.53 4.89 1.93
N THR A 74 -4.83 5.05 2.19
CA THR A 74 -5.91 4.29 1.54
C THR A 74 -5.93 4.50 0.03
N LEU A 75 -5.82 5.75 -0.43
CA LEU A 75 -5.79 6.09 -1.86
C LEU A 75 -4.57 5.47 -2.57
N ILE A 76 -3.38 5.56 -1.96
CA ILE A 76 -2.15 4.94 -2.48
C ILE A 76 -2.33 3.42 -2.59
N ALA A 77 -2.81 2.78 -1.52
CA ALA A 77 -3.04 1.34 -1.50
C ALA A 77 -4.00 0.88 -2.60
N CYS A 78 -5.13 1.56 -2.78
CA CYS A 78 -6.10 1.24 -3.82
C CYS A 78 -5.55 1.46 -5.23
N ALA A 79 -4.84 2.57 -5.46
CA ALA A 79 -4.16 2.81 -6.73
C ALA A 79 -3.18 1.68 -7.08
N CYS A 80 -2.39 1.24 -6.09
CA CYS A 80 -1.43 0.16 -6.29
C CYS A 80 -2.10 -1.20 -6.55
N GLN A 81 -3.12 -1.55 -5.78
CA GLN A 81 -3.84 -2.80 -5.97
C GLN A 81 -4.58 -2.88 -7.31
N MET A 82 -5.20 -1.79 -7.75
CA MET A 82 -5.83 -1.72 -9.08
C MET A 82 -4.79 -1.93 -10.18
N PHE A 83 -3.63 -1.31 -10.05
CA PHE A 83 -2.52 -1.47 -10.99
C PHE A 83 -2.01 -2.92 -11.05
N PHE A 84 -1.75 -3.55 -9.90
CA PHE A 84 -1.29 -4.93 -9.85
C PHE A 84 -2.36 -5.93 -10.34
N THR A 85 -3.64 -5.69 -10.02
CA THR A 85 -4.75 -6.52 -10.52
C THR A 85 -4.87 -6.41 -12.04
N ALA A 86 -4.71 -5.21 -12.61
CA ALA A 86 -4.67 -5.02 -14.06
C ALA A 86 -3.51 -5.78 -14.71
N ARG A 87 -2.34 -5.85 -14.05
CA ARG A 87 -1.21 -6.66 -14.54
C ARG A 87 -1.51 -8.16 -14.53
N VAL A 88 -2.11 -8.67 -13.45
CA VAL A 88 -2.52 -10.09 -13.37
C VAL A 88 -3.51 -10.43 -14.50
N TRP A 89 -4.44 -9.54 -14.81
CA TRP A 89 -5.38 -9.71 -15.92
C TRP A 89 -4.67 -9.82 -17.27
N ILE A 90 -3.75 -8.89 -17.55
CA ILE A 90 -3.03 -8.84 -18.84
C ILE A 90 -2.18 -10.09 -19.03
N LEU A 91 -1.53 -10.57 -17.97
CA LEU A 91 -0.60 -11.70 -18.05
C LEU A 91 -1.31 -13.06 -18.09
N GLY A 92 -2.31 -13.25 -17.23
CA GLY A 92 -2.99 -14.53 -17.09
C GLY A 92 -4.20 -14.72 -18.00
N ARG A 93 -4.85 -13.62 -18.39
CA ARG A 93 -6.14 -13.56 -19.11
C ARG A 93 -7.24 -14.44 -18.50
N ASN A 94 -7.07 -14.86 -17.25
CA ASN A 94 -8.00 -15.70 -16.51
C ASN A 94 -8.95 -14.81 -15.69
N ARG A 95 -10.25 -14.92 -15.99
CA ARG A 95 -11.32 -14.16 -15.32
C ARG A 95 -11.47 -14.54 -13.86
N LEU A 96 -11.21 -15.79 -13.49
CA LEU A 96 -11.40 -16.26 -12.12
C LEU A 96 -10.42 -15.60 -11.15
N ILE A 97 -9.11 -15.72 -11.40
CA ILE A 97 -8.05 -15.19 -10.53
C ILE A 97 -8.13 -13.67 -10.46
N THR A 98 -8.33 -13.01 -11.61
CA THR A 98 -8.47 -11.55 -11.65
C THR A 98 -9.72 -11.08 -10.91
N GLY A 99 -10.84 -11.81 -11.03
CA GLY A 99 -12.06 -11.53 -10.28
C GLY A 99 -11.87 -11.64 -8.77
N ILE A 100 -11.12 -12.66 -8.31
CA ILE A 100 -10.77 -12.82 -6.89
C ILE A 100 -9.91 -11.64 -6.40
N CYS A 101 -8.85 -11.27 -7.15
CA CYS A 101 -8.02 -10.11 -6.80
C CYS A 101 -8.84 -8.81 -6.75
N GLY A 102 -9.72 -8.59 -7.73
CA GLY A 102 -10.61 -7.42 -7.78
C GLY A 102 -11.59 -7.40 -6.61
N ALA A 103 -12.19 -8.54 -6.26
CA ALA A 103 -13.09 -8.65 -5.11
C ALA A 103 -12.36 -8.34 -3.78
N LEU A 104 -11.14 -8.86 -3.61
CA LEU A 104 -10.31 -8.55 -2.43
C LEU A 104 -9.94 -7.07 -2.36
N CYS A 105 -9.65 -6.44 -3.50
CA CYS A 105 -9.41 -4.99 -3.57
C CYS A 105 -10.64 -4.19 -3.13
N LEU A 106 -11.84 -4.59 -3.55
CA LEU A 106 -13.10 -3.94 -3.14
C LEU A 106 -13.38 -4.11 -1.65
N VAL A 107 -13.17 -5.30 -1.11
CA VAL A 107 -13.34 -5.58 0.33
C VAL A 107 -12.35 -4.73 1.14
N ARG A 108 -11.07 -4.67 0.73
CA ARG A 108 -10.08 -3.83 1.39
C ARG A 108 -10.46 -2.36 1.34
N PHE A 109 -10.92 -1.87 0.19
CA PHE A 109 -11.36 -0.47 0.04
C PHE A 109 -12.53 -0.16 0.98
N ALA A 110 -13.56 -1.02 1.02
CA ALA A 110 -14.70 -0.85 1.92
C ALA A 110 -14.27 -0.80 3.39
N LEU A 111 -13.38 -1.71 3.82
CA LEU A 111 -12.82 -1.69 5.17
C LEU A 111 -12.04 -0.40 5.45
N SER A 112 -11.26 0.07 4.48
CA SER A 112 -10.46 1.30 4.62
C SER A 112 -11.33 2.56 4.71
N VAL A 113 -12.47 2.58 4.02
CA VAL A 113 -13.46 3.67 4.14
C VAL A 113 -14.08 3.68 5.53
N VAL A 114 -14.43 2.50 6.09
CA VAL A 114 -14.96 2.38 7.45
C VAL A 114 -13.94 2.85 8.48
N THR A 115 -12.68 2.43 8.38
CA THR A 115 -11.63 2.87 9.30
C THR A 115 -11.41 4.38 9.21
N THR A 116 -11.41 4.94 8.01
CA THR A 116 -11.25 6.38 7.78
C THR A 116 -12.41 7.16 8.39
N TRP A 117 -13.65 6.76 8.12
CA TRP A 117 -14.83 7.40 8.69
C TRP A 117 -14.79 7.39 10.22
N ALA A 118 -14.41 6.26 10.81
CA ALA A 118 -14.27 6.13 12.25
C ALA A 118 -13.16 7.03 12.81
N SER A 119 -12.02 7.19 12.11
CA SER A 119 -10.95 8.10 12.54
C SER A 119 -11.42 9.56 12.67
N PHE A 120 -12.27 10.04 11.75
CA PHE A 120 -12.77 11.43 11.82
C PHE A 120 -13.91 11.65 12.81
N ASN A 121 -14.76 10.64 13.07
CA ASN A 121 -16.01 10.81 13.81
C ASN A 121 -15.98 10.28 15.24
N VAL A 122 -14.99 9.45 15.59
CA VAL A 122 -14.91 8.82 16.92
C VAL A 122 -13.81 9.50 17.74
N LEU A 123 -14.21 10.53 18.51
CA LEU A 123 -13.39 11.11 19.58
C LEU A 123 -13.92 10.68 20.96
N PRO A 124 -13.04 10.44 21.96
CA PRO A 124 -11.56 10.43 21.90
C PRO A 124 -11.00 9.15 21.26
N TYR A 125 -9.73 9.19 20.82
CA TYR A 125 -9.06 8.09 20.09
C TYR A 125 -9.08 6.75 20.84
N VAL A 126 -9.16 6.78 22.17
CA VAL A 126 -9.31 5.59 23.05
C VAL A 126 -10.59 4.81 22.74
N ARG A 127 -11.68 5.50 22.40
CA ARG A 127 -12.95 4.87 22.01
C ARG A 127 -12.85 4.23 20.64
N TYR A 128 -12.11 4.87 19.72
CA TYR A 128 -11.80 4.32 18.41
C TYR A 128 -11.00 3.01 18.53
N GLU A 129 -9.96 2.98 19.37
CA GLU A 129 -9.19 1.75 19.61
C GLU A 129 -10.06 0.62 20.18
N HIS A 130 -10.99 0.91 21.08
CA HIS A 130 -11.82 -0.15 21.66
C HIS A 130 -12.91 -0.66 20.69
N GLU A 131 -13.56 0.22 19.93
CA GLU A 131 -14.73 -0.14 19.10
C GLU A 131 -14.36 -0.53 17.65
N PHE A 132 -13.24 -0.04 17.10
CA PHE A 132 -12.90 -0.18 15.67
C PHE A 132 -11.59 -0.93 15.37
N THR A 133 -10.87 -1.42 16.37
CA THR A 133 -9.67 -2.25 16.15
C THR A 133 -9.94 -3.49 15.28
N TRP A 134 -11.14 -4.06 15.33
CA TRP A 134 -11.51 -5.20 14.48
C TRP A 134 -11.45 -4.84 12.99
N SER A 135 -11.81 -3.60 12.63
CA SER A 135 -11.85 -3.13 11.24
C SER A 135 -10.44 -2.96 10.69
N ILE A 136 -9.52 -2.43 11.51
CA ILE A 136 -8.09 -2.33 11.18
C ILE A 136 -7.48 -3.72 10.97
N LYS A 137 -7.74 -4.66 11.89
CA LYS A 137 -7.24 -6.04 11.80
C LYS A 137 -7.78 -6.75 10.56
N ALA A 138 -9.08 -6.61 10.28
CA ALA A 138 -9.69 -7.15 9.08
C ALA A 138 -9.07 -6.54 7.80
N GLY A 139 -8.85 -5.23 7.79
CA GLY A 139 -8.22 -4.53 6.67
C GLY A 139 -6.81 -5.03 6.39
N LEU A 140 -5.98 -5.18 7.43
CA LEU A 140 -4.62 -5.72 7.33
C LEU A 140 -4.59 -7.19 6.90
N ALA A 141 -5.52 -8.00 7.39
CA ALA A 141 -5.64 -9.41 6.99
C ALA A 141 -6.00 -9.54 5.51
N VAL A 142 -6.98 -8.77 5.03
CA VAL A 142 -7.37 -8.73 3.62
C VAL A 142 -6.24 -8.18 2.75
N ALA A 143 -5.53 -7.14 3.20
CA ALA A 143 -4.36 -6.61 2.51
C ALA A 143 -3.28 -7.69 2.32
N THR A 144 -2.94 -8.39 3.40
CA THR A 144 -1.94 -9.46 3.37
C THR A 144 -2.36 -10.61 2.44
N ALA A 145 -3.62 -11.05 2.53
CA ALA A 145 -4.17 -12.08 1.65
C ALA A 145 -4.13 -11.64 0.17
N SER A 146 -4.49 -10.39 -0.11
CA SER A 146 -4.46 -9.84 -1.47
C SER A 146 -3.05 -9.78 -2.04
N ASP A 147 -2.06 -9.36 -1.25
CA ASP A 147 -0.68 -9.25 -1.70
C ASP A 147 -0.07 -10.64 -1.97
N ILE A 148 -0.36 -11.63 -1.12
CA ILE A 148 0.08 -13.03 -1.32
C ILE A 148 -0.55 -13.61 -2.59
N ILE A 149 -1.87 -13.42 -2.80
CA ILE A 149 -2.56 -13.95 -3.97
C ILE A 149 -2.04 -13.29 -5.26
N ILE A 150 -1.83 -11.97 -5.25
CA ILE A 150 -1.27 -11.24 -6.38
C ILE A 150 0.15 -11.72 -6.68
N ALA A 151 1.01 -11.83 -5.66
CA ALA A 151 2.38 -12.31 -5.82
C ALA A 151 2.42 -13.76 -6.35
N ALA A 152 1.61 -14.65 -5.78
CA ALA A 152 1.50 -16.04 -6.23
C ALA A 152 0.98 -16.16 -7.66
N ALA A 153 -0.05 -15.38 -8.02
CA ALA A 153 -0.58 -15.33 -9.38
C ALA A 153 0.49 -14.84 -10.37
N MET A 154 1.20 -13.77 -10.02
CA MET A 154 2.30 -13.24 -10.83
C MET A 154 3.42 -14.27 -11.02
N VAL A 155 3.85 -14.97 -9.96
CA VAL A 155 4.86 -16.04 -10.06
C VAL A 155 4.37 -17.18 -10.95
N TYR A 156 3.14 -17.66 -10.72
CA TYR A 156 2.57 -18.76 -11.49
C TYR A 156 2.52 -18.45 -12.99
N TYR A 157 2.02 -17.27 -13.35
CA TYR A 157 1.93 -16.87 -14.76
C TYR A 157 3.30 -16.63 -15.40
N LEU A 158 4.27 -16.14 -14.63
CA LEU A 158 5.65 -15.99 -15.11
C LEU A 158 6.28 -17.34 -15.44
N LEU A 159 6.20 -18.30 -14.52
CA LEU A 159 6.76 -19.65 -14.70
C LEU A 159 6.11 -20.36 -15.89
N ARG A 160 4.80 -20.18 -16.07
CA ARG A 160 4.06 -20.72 -17.21
C ARG A 160 4.44 -20.06 -18.55
N SER A 161 4.81 -18.78 -18.55
CA SER A 161 5.31 -18.13 -19.78
C SER A 161 6.67 -18.69 -20.20
N ARG A 162 7.57 -18.94 -19.23
CA ARG A 162 8.90 -19.52 -19.47
C ARG A 162 8.87 -20.97 -19.97
N SER A 163 7.80 -21.72 -19.72
CA SER A 163 7.69 -23.12 -20.17
C SER A 163 7.29 -23.30 -21.64
N GLY A 164 7.22 -22.23 -22.46
CA GLY A 164 7.35 -22.37 -23.92
C GLY A 164 6.11 -22.12 -24.80
N ILE A 165 5.15 -21.26 -24.42
CA ILE A 165 4.10 -20.80 -25.36
C ILE A 165 4.50 -19.43 -25.96
N GLN A 166 5.39 -19.48 -26.96
CA GLN A 166 6.10 -18.35 -27.61
C GLN A 166 5.23 -17.21 -28.20
N LYS A 167 3.89 -17.34 -28.25
CA LYS A 167 3.00 -16.32 -28.84
C LYS A 167 2.55 -15.25 -27.84
N THR A 168 2.63 -15.49 -26.53
CA THR A 168 2.24 -14.50 -25.51
C THR A 168 3.40 -13.59 -25.10
N ASP A 169 4.64 -14.11 -25.10
CA ASP A 169 5.85 -13.39 -24.67
C ASP A 169 6.10 -12.09 -25.44
N ARG A 170 5.92 -12.09 -26.77
CA ARG A 170 6.18 -10.91 -27.61
C ARG A 170 5.13 -9.80 -27.48
N ILE A 171 3.92 -10.14 -27.03
CA ILE A 171 2.83 -9.17 -26.86
C ILE A 171 2.92 -8.54 -25.47
N VAL A 172 3.25 -9.33 -24.43
CA VAL A 172 3.45 -8.85 -23.06
C VAL A 172 4.70 -7.97 -22.95
N SER A 173 5.82 -8.39 -23.55
CA SER A 173 7.06 -7.58 -23.58
C SER A 173 6.93 -6.30 -24.43
N ARG A 174 6.12 -6.30 -25.50
CA ARG A 174 5.92 -5.11 -26.35
C ARG A 174 4.83 -4.14 -25.89
N LEU A 175 3.74 -4.61 -25.26
CA LEU A 175 2.65 -3.71 -24.83
C LEU A 175 2.95 -2.96 -23.54
N LEU A 176 3.84 -3.51 -22.69
CA LEU A 176 4.16 -2.93 -21.38
C LEU A 176 5.63 -2.47 -21.24
N GLY A 177 6.51 -2.75 -22.22
CA GLY A 177 7.93 -2.35 -22.13
C GLY A 177 8.66 -2.93 -20.92
N MET A 178 8.14 -4.02 -20.37
CA MET A 178 8.62 -4.58 -19.10
C MET A 178 9.74 -5.57 -19.33
N ASP A 179 10.94 -5.18 -18.94
CA ASP A 179 12.06 -6.10 -18.83
C ASP A 179 11.76 -7.17 -17.77
N VAL A 180 12.27 -8.38 -17.99
CA VAL A 180 12.16 -9.52 -17.05
C VAL A 180 12.63 -9.10 -15.64
N ILE A 181 13.61 -8.20 -15.56
CA ILE A 181 14.17 -7.67 -14.31
C ILE A 181 13.13 -6.86 -13.51
N SER A 182 12.40 -5.94 -14.15
CA SER A 182 11.34 -5.14 -13.49
C SER A 182 10.21 -6.02 -12.97
N TYR A 183 9.90 -7.11 -13.71
CA TYR A 183 8.90 -8.08 -13.28
C TYR A 183 9.32 -8.81 -12.00
N TRP A 184 10.55 -9.34 -11.93
CA TRP A 184 11.06 -10.00 -10.72
C TRP A 184 11.08 -9.05 -9.52
N CYS A 185 11.46 -7.79 -9.75
CA CYS A 185 11.45 -6.77 -8.71
C CYS A 185 10.04 -6.45 -8.20
N SER A 186 9.03 -6.50 -9.08
CA SER A 186 7.62 -6.36 -8.69
C SER A 186 7.19 -7.46 -7.71
N VAL A 187 7.54 -8.72 -8.01
CA VAL A 187 7.19 -9.88 -7.17
C VAL A 187 7.89 -9.80 -5.83
N GLU A 188 9.19 -9.52 -5.83
CA GLU A 188 9.98 -9.37 -4.61
C GLU A 188 9.41 -8.27 -3.71
N THR A 189 9.00 -7.14 -4.30
CA THR A 189 8.44 -6.04 -3.51
C THR A 189 7.05 -6.35 -2.97
N CYS A 190 6.20 -7.08 -3.70
CA CYS A 190 4.91 -7.57 -3.18
C CYS A 190 5.07 -8.59 -2.03
N LEU A 191 6.12 -9.42 -2.07
CA LEU A 191 6.45 -10.32 -0.98
C LEU A 191 6.93 -9.53 0.25
N LEU A 192 7.79 -8.53 0.05
CA LEU A 192 8.23 -7.64 1.12
C LEU A 192 7.07 -6.87 1.76
N THR A 193 6.13 -6.33 0.98
CA THR A 193 4.93 -5.69 1.54
C THR A 193 4.11 -6.67 2.35
N SER A 194 3.91 -7.90 1.89
CA SER A 194 3.16 -8.93 2.62
C SER A 194 3.80 -9.30 3.96
N ILE A 195 5.13 -9.35 4.04
CA ILE A 195 5.86 -9.62 5.28
C ILE A 195 5.63 -8.49 6.28
N ILE A 196 5.70 -7.25 5.81
CA ILE A 196 5.55 -6.07 6.65
C ILE A 196 4.11 -5.90 7.13
N THR A 197 3.09 -6.14 6.28
CA THR A 197 1.69 -6.12 6.71
C THR A 197 1.37 -7.26 7.68
N THR A 198 2.01 -8.41 7.52
CA THR A 198 1.89 -9.53 8.49
C THR A 198 2.52 -9.15 9.83
N ALA A 199 3.70 -8.54 9.82
CA ALA A 199 4.35 -8.05 11.02
C ALA A 199 3.49 -7.00 11.73
N ASP A 200 2.86 -6.09 10.97
CA ASP A 200 1.93 -5.08 11.49
C ASP A 200 0.68 -5.72 12.12
N LEU A 201 0.11 -6.74 11.47
CA LEU A 201 -1.01 -7.52 12.02
C LEU A 201 -0.64 -8.23 13.33
N ILE A 202 0.56 -8.82 13.40
CA ILE A 202 1.08 -9.46 14.62
C ILE A 202 1.26 -8.41 15.71
N CYS A 203 1.89 -7.28 15.38
CA CYS A 203 2.12 -6.17 16.29
C CYS A 203 0.78 -5.67 16.87
N THR A 204 -0.20 -5.42 16.02
CA THR A 204 -1.56 -5.01 16.42
C THR A 204 -2.20 -6.02 17.36
N ASN A 205 -2.12 -7.32 17.06
CA ASN A 205 -2.72 -8.37 17.89
C ASN A 205 -2.06 -8.50 19.26
N VAL A 206 -0.72 -8.47 19.31
CA VAL A 206 0.05 -8.53 20.56
C VAL A 206 -0.21 -7.28 21.41
N LEU A 207 -0.19 -6.09 20.82
CA LEU A 207 -0.45 -4.83 21.50
C LEU A 207 -1.89 -4.74 22.03
N THR A 208 -2.88 -5.20 21.26
CA THR A 208 -4.28 -5.28 21.74
C THR A 208 -4.40 -6.22 22.95
N SER A 209 -3.66 -7.33 22.95
CA SER A 209 -3.68 -8.32 24.02
C SER A 209 -3.07 -7.79 25.33
N LEU A 210 -2.05 -6.93 25.22
CA LEU A 210 -1.32 -6.39 26.38
C LEU A 210 -1.97 -5.15 27.02
N ARG A 211 -3.12 -4.66 26.52
CA ARG A 211 -3.86 -3.48 27.04
C ARG A 211 -2.96 -2.29 27.41
N THR A 212 -1.87 -2.09 26.70
CA THR A 212 -0.86 -1.08 27.01
C THR A 212 -0.99 0.11 26.07
N VAL A 213 -0.70 1.32 26.56
CA VAL A 213 -0.70 2.61 25.85
C VAL A 213 0.39 2.69 24.75
N ALA A 214 0.86 1.55 24.25
CA ALA A 214 1.82 1.46 23.15
C ALA A 214 1.14 1.62 21.77
N SER A 215 0.08 2.43 21.69
CA SER A 215 -0.71 2.72 20.49
C SER A 215 0.08 3.44 19.39
N VAL A 216 1.13 4.19 19.78
CA VAL A 216 1.94 4.98 18.85
C VAL A 216 2.90 4.12 18.02
N ILE A 217 3.36 2.97 18.54
CA ILE A 217 4.30 2.08 17.83
C ILE A 217 3.62 1.47 16.60
N PHE A 218 2.36 1.04 16.75
CA PHE A 218 1.54 0.55 15.65
C PHE A 218 1.42 1.60 14.53
N LEU A 219 1.16 2.85 14.88
CA LEU A 219 1.02 3.94 13.92
C LEU A 219 2.30 4.14 13.08
N GLY A 220 3.46 4.02 13.71
CA GLY A 220 4.77 4.12 13.05
C GLY A 220 5.01 3.02 12.00
N VAL A 221 4.58 1.79 12.28
CA VAL A 221 4.67 0.66 11.33
C VAL A 221 3.64 0.84 10.21
N TYR A 222 2.41 1.21 10.55
CA TYR A 222 1.32 1.46 9.60
C TYR A 222 1.70 2.52 8.55
N PHE A 223 2.34 3.63 8.95
CA PHE A 223 2.77 4.68 8.01
C PHE A 223 3.83 4.24 7.00
N GLN A 224 4.58 3.17 7.28
CA GLN A 224 5.56 2.64 6.34
C GLN A 224 4.90 1.86 5.20
N VAL A 225 3.73 1.27 5.45
CA VAL A 225 3.02 0.39 4.51
C VAL A 225 2.69 1.11 3.20
N SER A 226 2.14 2.32 3.23
CA SER A 226 1.82 3.08 2.02
C SER A 226 3.05 3.43 1.20
N LYS A 227 4.17 3.79 1.86
CA LYS A 227 5.42 4.09 1.16
C LYS A 227 6.02 2.86 0.47
N LEU A 228 5.82 1.68 1.07
CA LEU A 228 6.23 0.42 0.45
C LEU A 228 5.37 0.10 -0.77
N TYR A 229 4.06 0.36 -0.74
CA TYR A 229 3.21 0.25 -1.93
C TYR A 229 3.66 1.19 -3.06
N THR A 230 3.94 2.46 -2.75
CA THR A 230 4.47 3.41 -3.75
C THR A 230 5.76 2.90 -4.38
N ASN A 231 6.71 2.42 -3.56
CA ASN A 231 7.96 1.87 -4.05
C ASN A 231 7.76 0.59 -4.86
N ALA A 232 6.87 -0.31 -4.43
CA ALA A 232 6.53 -1.52 -5.17
C ALA A 232 6.03 -1.19 -6.57
N LEU A 233 5.16 -0.18 -6.68
CA LEU A 233 4.63 0.26 -7.96
C LEU A 233 5.70 0.91 -8.84
N LEU A 234 6.51 1.80 -8.29
CA LEU A 234 7.53 2.53 -9.07
C LEU A 234 8.67 1.63 -9.55
N THR A 235 8.95 0.56 -8.80
CA THR A 235 9.96 -0.43 -9.19
C THR A 235 9.43 -1.41 -10.24
N SER A 236 8.10 -1.50 -10.38
CA SER A 236 7.40 -2.46 -11.22
C SER A 236 7.20 -2.00 -12.65
#